data_AF-A0A7C7KR74-F1
#
_entry.id   AF-A0A7C7KR74-F1
#
_cell.length_a   1.000
_cell.length_b   1.000
_cell.length_c   1.000
_cell.angle_alpha   90.00
_cell.angle_beta   90.00
_cell.angle_gamma   90.00
#
_symmetry.space_group_name_H-M   'P 1'
#
loop_
_entity.id
_entity.type
_entity.pdbx_description
1 polymer ?
#
loop_
_entity_poly.entity_id
_entity_poly.type
_entity_poly.pdbx_seq_one_letter_code
_entity_poly.pdbx_strand_id
1 'polypeptide(L)'
;MAEIEIFKDKDHKVFLFEELTPASAVQANQYLIIHGDEAILLDPGGHKVQSKLYADISVLIPPSQIKYLFLSHQDPDIVASINYWMMVTQASALISKLWIRFLPHFGLDSKLEGRVMPVDDGGTKLKLGEDCELLILPAHFLHSPGNFQVYDPRSKILFSGDLGASLGQDYTYVEDFKAHIKYMEGFHRKFLKLAQLLL
;
A
#
# COMPACT_ATOMS: atom_id res chain seq x y z
N MET A 1 19.80 -4.06 1.56
CA MET A 1 19.00 -2.98 0.98
C MET A 1 17.99 -3.67 0.09
N ALA A 2 16.74 -3.66 0.52
CA ALA A 2 15.61 -4.34 -0.11
C ALA A 2 14.72 -3.35 -0.90
N GLU A 3 15.18 -2.10 -1.01
CA GLU A 3 14.54 -1.01 -1.70
C GLU A 3 14.98 -0.93 -3.17
N ILE A 4 14.01 -0.79 -4.06
CA ILE A 4 14.20 -0.66 -5.51
C ILE A 4 13.55 0.65 -5.94
N GLU A 5 14.33 1.57 -6.52
CA GLU A 5 13.80 2.79 -7.14
C GLU A 5 13.15 2.43 -8.48
N ILE A 6 11.81 2.38 -8.53
CA ILE A 6 11.04 1.98 -9.71
C ILE A 6 10.64 3.17 -10.58
N PHE A 7 10.73 4.39 -10.04
CA PHE A 7 10.55 5.62 -10.80
C PHE A 7 11.32 6.77 -10.14
N LYS A 8 11.89 7.64 -10.97
CA LYS A 8 12.51 8.89 -10.55
C LYS A 8 12.37 9.98 -11.60
N ASP A 9 11.86 11.10 -11.15
CA ASP A 9 11.92 12.41 -11.79
C ASP A 9 12.58 13.39 -10.81
N LYS A 10 12.74 14.65 -11.23
CA LYS A 10 13.40 15.72 -10.46
C LYS A 10 12.89 15.83 -9.02
N ASP A 11 11.57 15.89 -8.86
CA ASP A 11 10.91 16.16 -7.58
C ASP A 11 9.98 15.02 -7.14
N HIS A 12 10.05 13.85 -7.81
CA HIS A 12 9.14 12.73 -7.55
C HIS A 12 9.85 11.39 -7.68
N LYS A 13 9.71 10.51 -6.69
CA LYS A 13 10.35 9.19 -6.66
C LYS A 13 9.39 8.15 -6.14
N VAL A 14 9.50 6.93 -6.67
CA VAL A 14 8.74 5.78 -6.20
C VAL A 14 9.70 4.64 -5.87
N PHE A 15 9.57 4.11 -4.67
CA PHE A 15 10.35 2.98 -4.18
C PHE A 15 9.44 1.80 -3.92
N LEU A 16 9.90 0.62 -4.33
CA LEU A 16 9.36 -0.69 -3.97
C LEU A 16 10.24 -1.27 -2.85
N PHE A 17 9.61 -1.84 -1.83
CA PHE A 17 10.25 -2.67 -0.82
C PHE A 17 9.68 -4.08 -0.94
N GLU A 18 10.52 -5.04 -1.28
CA GLU A 18 10.17 -6.45 -1.37
C GLU A 18 10.99 -7.30 -0.39
N GLU A 19 10.65 -8.58 -0.24
CA GLU A 19 11.39 -9.53 0.61
C GLU A 19 11.57 -9.11 2.09
N LEU A 20 10.67 -8.27 2.61
CA LEU A 20 10.67 -7.93 4.04
C LEU A 20 9.98 -9.00 4.89
N THR A 21 9.14 -9.82 4.28
CA THR A 21 8.34 -10.83 4.98
C THR A 21 9.13 -12.13 5.23
N PRO A 22 9.07 -12.73 6.43
CA PRO A 22 9.63 -14.06 6.67
C PRO A 22 9.01 -15.12 5.76
N ALA A 23 9.79 -16.15 5.39
CA ALA A 23 9.32 -17.23 4.49
C ALA A 23 8.05 -17.98 4.97
N SER A 24 7.73 -17.90 6.27
CA SER A 24 6.51 -18.49 6.84
C SER A 24 5.25 -17.65 6.67
N ALA A 25 5.34 -16.45 6.09
CA ALA A 25 4.24 -15.52 5.90
C ALA A 25 4.10 -15.15 4.41
N VAL A 26 2.90 -14.70 4.03
CA VAL A 26 2.60 -14.30 2.64
C VAL A 26 3.48 -13.11 2.26
N GLN A 27 4.18 -13.20 1.13
CA GLN A 27 4.97 -12.10 0.60
C GLN A 27 4.06 -10.89 0.36
N ALA A 28 4.48 -9.72 0.83
CA ALA A 28 3.76 -8.47 0.65
C ALA A 28 4.78 -7.40 0.23
N ASN A 29 4.44 -6.63 -0.79
CA ASN A 29 5.23 -5.50 -1.25
C ASN A 29 4.77 -4.23 -0.53
N GLN A 30 5.70 -3.34 -0.22
CA GLN A 30 5.39 -2.00 0.28
C GLN A 30 5.92 -0.96 -0.68
N TYR A 31 5.27 0.21 -0.72
CA TYR A 31 5.67 1.27 -1.64
C TYR A 31 5.76 2.61 -0.92
N LEU A 32 6.78 3.40 -1.27
CA LEU A 32 6.93 4.77 -0.81
C LEU A 32 6.94 5.69 -2.03
N ILE A 33 6.01 6.63 -2.06
CA ILE A 33 6.03 7.74 -3.03
C ILE A 33 6.54 8.97 -2.29
N ILE A 34 7.64 9.55 -2.79
CA ILE A 34 8.21 10.80 -2.29
C ILE A 34 7.96 11.88 -3.35
N HIS A 35 7.41 13.01 -2.93
CA HIS A 35 7.25 14.17 -3.78
C HIS A 35 7.63 15.46 -3.03
N GLY A 36 8.65 16.15 -3.53
CA GLY A 36 9.25 17.29 -2.82
C GLY A 36 9.77 16.86 -1.44
N ASP A 37 9.21 17.44 -0.39
CA ASP A 37 9.52 17.18 1.02
C ASP A 37 8.41 16.40 1.74
N GLU A 38 7.44 15.85 1.01
CA GLU A 38 6.36 15.02 1.54
C GLU A 38 6.42 13.59 0.98
N ALA A 39 5.91 12.63 1.74
CA ALA A 39 5.77 11.26 1.28
C ALA A 39 4.46 10.60 1.69
N ILE A 40 4.08 9.57 0.94
CA ILE A 40 3.03 8.63 1.27
C ILE A 40 3.57 7.20 1.26
N LEU A 41 3.25 6.45 2.31
CA LEU A 41 3.57 5.04 2.45
C LEU A 41 2.31 4.21 2.15
N LEU A 42 2.39 3.32 1.18
CA LEU A 42 1.29 2.46 0.74
C LEU A 42 1.43 1.07 1.37
N ASP A 43 0.34 0.60 1.97
CA ASP A 43 0.20 -0.73 2.57
C ASP A 43 1.39 -1.08 3.50
N PRO A 44 1.58 -0.35 4.61
CA PRO A 44 2.81 -0.33 5.40
C PRO A 44 3.12 -1.63 6.17
N GLY A 45 2.31 -2.67 5.98
CA GLY A 45 2.63 -4.00 6.45
C GLY A 45 2.06 -4.37 7.82
N GLY A 46 2.33 -5.60 8.22
CA GLY A 46 2.12 -6.06 9.59
C GLY A 46 3.36 -5.92 10.50
N HIS A 47 3.22 -6.35 11.75
CA HIS A 47 4.28 -6.28 12.77
C HIS A 47 5.59 -6.98 12.38
N LYS A 48 5.54 -7.93 11.45
CA LYS A 48 6.72 -8.69 10.99
C LYS A 48 7.67 -7.87 10.13
N VAL A 49 7.17 -6.84 9.42
CA VAL A 49 7.96 -6.05 8.46
C VAL A 49 8.24 -4.63 8.96
N GLN A 50 7.42 -4.10 9.87
CA GLN A 50 7.41 -2.69 10.26
C GLN A 50 8.79 -2.12 10.65
N SER A 51 9.61 -2.86 11.41
CA SER A 51 10.91 -2.34 11.89
C SER A 51 11.96 -2.27 10.79
N LYS A 52 11.97 -3.24 9.87
CA LYS A 52 12.88 -3.23 8.73
C LYS A 52 12.46 -2.16 7.72
N LEU A 53 11.17 -2.10 7.41
CA LEU A 53 10.61 -1.07 6.54
C LEU A 53 10.88 0.35 7.08
N TYR A 54 10.73 0.57 8.38
CA TYR A 54 11.07 1.85 9.01
C TYR A 54 12.55 2.22 8.83
N ALA A 55 13.46 1.26 9.03
CA ALA A 55 14.89 1.50 8.85
C ALA A 55 15.23 1.84 7.39
N ASP A 56 14.69 1.09 6.44
CA ASP A 56 14.93 1.29 5.01
C ASP A 56 14.35 2.66 4.54
N ILE A 57 13.14 3.02 4.97
CA ILE A 57 12.53 4.32 4.66
C ILE A 57 13.30 5.50 5.27
N SER A 58 13.82 5.34 6.50
CA SER A 58 14.53 6.42 7.21
C SER A 58 15.82 6.87 6.53
N VAL A 59 16.37 6.04 5.64
CA VAL A 59 17.53 6.41 4.79
C VAL A 59 17.11 7.29 3.60
N LEU A 60 15.85 7.17 3.15
CA LEU A 60 15.32 7.87 1.98
C LEU A 60 14.68 9.21 2.33
N ILE A 61 13.93 9.26 3.44
CA ILE A 61 13.23 10.46 3.91
C ILE A 61 13.05 10.44 5.43
N PRO A 62 13.19 11.59 6.11
CA PRO A 62 12.76 11.73 7.50
C PRO A 62 11.33 11.20 7.73
N PRO A 63 11.09 10.29 8.71
CA PRO A 63 9.75 9.79 8.99
C PRO A 63 8.72 10.87 9.34
N SER A 64 9.17 12.04 9.81
CA SER A 64 8.32 13.22 10.05
C SER A 64 7.72 13.83 8.78
N GLN A 65 8.29 13.53 7.61
CA GLN A 65 7.82 13.98 6.29
C GLN A 65 6.86 12.98 5.63
N ILE A 66 6.63 11.82 6.24
CA ILE A 66 5.55 10.92 5.82
C ILE A 66 4.23 11.57 6.25
N LYS A 67 3.49 12.08 5.28
CA LYS A 67 2.24 12.80 5.46
C LYS A 67 1.03 11.88 5.45
N TYR A 68 1.11 10.79 4.69
CA TYR A 68 0.01 9.86 4.53
C TYR A 68 0.46 8.41 4.68
N LEU A 69 -0.39 7.62 5.34
CA LEU A 69 -0.39 6.17 5.23
C LEU A 69 -1.61 5.81 4.40
N PHE A 70 -1.45 5.05 3.33
CA PHE A 70 -2.58 4.50 2.58
C PHE A 70 -2.75 3.03 2.92
N LEU A 71 -3.98 2.65 3.24
CA LEU A 71 -4.37 1.28 3.58
C LEU A 71 -5.42 0.86 2.55
N SER A 72 -5.00 0.03 1.58
CA SER A 72 -5.86 -0.42 0.47
C SER A 72 -7.13 -1.08 1.01
N HIS A 73 -6.98 -1.95 2.01
CA HIS A 73 -8.07 -2.58 2.75
C HIS A 73 -7.63 -3.05 4.16
N GLN A 74 -8.47 -3.84 4.85
CA GLN A 74 -8.36 -4.15 6.28
C GLN A 74 -7.45 -5.32 6.66
N ASP A 75 -6.85 -6.03 5.70
CA ASP A 75 -6.21 -7.30 6.03
C ASP A 75 -4.93 -7.12 6.88
N PRO A 76 -4.55 -8.13 7.69
CA PRO A 76 -3.48 -7.96 8.68
C PRO A 76 -2.10 -7.66 8.10
N ASP A 77 -1.83 -8.10 6.88
CA ASP A 77 -0.61 -7.80 6.14
C ASP A 77 -0.55 -6.34 5.66
N ILE A 78 -1.63 -5.57 5.79
CA ILE A 78 -1.69 -4.14 5.47
C ILE A 78 -1.80 -3.29 6.74
N VAL A 79 -2.77 -3.58 7.61
CA VAL A 79 -3.16 -2.66 8.69
C VAL A 79 -2.56 -2.99 10.04
N ALA A 80 -2.00 -4.19 10.26
CA ALA A 80 -1.67 -4.62 11.62
C ALA A 80 -0.61 -3.73 12.29
N SER A 81 0.27 -3.06 11.52
CA SER A 81 1.26 -2.12 12.09
C SER A 81 0.80 -0.66 12.16
N ILE A 82 -0.48 -0.35 11.89
CA ILE A 82 -0.98 1.04 11.81
C ILE A 82 -0.66 1.86 13.06
N ASN A 83 -0.84 1.30 14.26
CA ASN A 83 -0.58 2.01 15.52
C ASN A 83 0.89 2.41 15.63
N TYR A 84 1.82 1.52 15.24
CA TYR A 84 3.25 1.81 15.23
C TYR A 84 3.56 2.97 14.28
N TRP A 85 3.12 2.89 13.02
CA TRP A 85 3.39 3.93 12.03
C TRP A 85 2.81 5.28 12.42
N MET A 86 1.60 5.30 12.96
CA MET A 86 1.00 6.54 13.44
C MET A 86 1.75 7.09 14.66
N MET A 87 2.32 6.27 15.55
CA MET A 87 3.11 6.78 16.68
C MET A 87 4.45 7.40 16.25
N VAL A 88 5.11 6.84 15.23
CA VAL A 88 6.47 7.27 14.80
C VAL A 88 6.46 8.31 13.68
N THR A 89 5.28 8.64 13.14
CA THR A 89 5.09 9.65 12.09
C THR A 89 4.00 10.65 12.47
N GLN A 90 3.94 11.78 11.77
CA GLN A 90 2.81 12.71 11.86
C GLN A 90 1.74 12.42 10.79
N ALA A 91 1.80 11.25 10.15
CA ALA A 91 0.94 10.92 9.03
C ALA A 91 -0.54 10.80 9.42
N SER A 92 -1.42 11.11 8.46
CA SER A 92 -2.83 10.71 8.50
C SER A 92 -3.02 9.40 7.75
N ALA A 93 -3.80 8.48 8.30
CA ALA A 93 -4.06 7.18 7.69
C ALA A 93 -5.36 7.21 6.86
N LEU A 94 -5.27 6.92 5.57
CA LEU A 94 -6.40 6.78 4.67
C LEU A 94 -6.83 5.32 4.58
N ILE A 95 -8.12 5.08 4.76
CA ILE A 95 -8.74 3.75 4.61
C ILE A 95 -10.20 3.91 4.18
N SER A 96 -10.78 2.87 3.60
CA SER A 96 -12.23 2.82 3.40
C SER A 96 -12.97 3.13 4.69
N LYS A 97 -13.97 4.01 4.59
CA LYS A 97 -14.88 4.35 5.70
C LYS A 97 -15.52 3.12 6.34
N LEU A 98 -15.68 2.03 5.58
CA LEU A 98 -16.17 0.74 6.06
C LEU A 98 -15.34 0.19 7.23
N TRP A 99 -14.02 0.43 7.23
CA TRP A 99 -13.07 -0.20 8.15
C TRP A 99 -12.70 0.63 9.37
N ILE A 100 -13.09 1.91 9.43
CA ILE A 100 -12.66 2.81 10.52
C ILE A 100 -12.95 2.22 11.90
N ARG A 101 -14.16 1.65 12.08
CA ARG A 101 -14.57 1.08 13.36
C ARG A 101 -13.91 -0.27 13.67
N PHE A 102 -13.21 -0.87 12.71
CA PHE A 102 -12.47 -2.11 12.88
C PHE A 102 -11.01 -1.85 13.29
N LEU A 103 -10.43 -0.70 12.93
CA LEU A 103 -9.04 -0.36 13.27
C LEU A 103 -8.68 -0.45 14.76
N PRO A 104 -9.56 -0.06 15.72
CA PRO A 104 -9.27 -0.25 17.14
C PRO A 104 -9.00 -1.72 17.54
N HIS A 105 -9.57 -2.69 16.82
CA HIS A 105 -9.29 -4.11 17.07
C HIS A 105 -7.87 -4.54 16.68
N PHE A 106 -7.17 -3.74 15.86
CA PHE A 106 -5.75 -3.89 15.55
C PHE A 106 -4.85 -3.13 16.53
N GLY A 107 -5.41 -2.59 17.61
CA GLY A 107 -4.65 -1.90 18.66
C GLY A 107 -4.34 -0.44 18.35
N LEU A 108 -5.10 0.20 17.44
CA LEU A 108 -5.02 1.64 17.23
C LEU A 108 -5.42 2.37 18.51
N ASP A 109 -4.51 3.19 19.06
CA ASP A 109 -4.77 4.01 20.25
C ASP A 109 -5.84 5.08 19.96
N SER A 110 -6.77 5.29 20.90
CA SER A 110 -7.89 6.21 20.73
C SER A 110 -7.47 7.66 20.51
N LYS A 111 -6.28 8.05 20.96
CA LYS A 111 -5.70 9.38 20.71
C LYS A 111 -5.29 9.58 19.25
N LEU A 112 -5.13 8.49 18.49
CA LEU A 112 -4.70 8.51 17.10
C LEU A 112 -5.86 8.43 16.12
N GLU A 113 -7.06 8.02 16.56
CA GLU A 113 -8.25 7.89 15.72
C GLU A 113 -8.61 9.18 14.97
N GLY A 114 -8.35 10.35 15.56
CA GLY A 114 -8.58 11.65 14.92
C GLY A 114 -7.71 11.92 13.67
N ARG A 115 -6.66 11.12 13.43
CA ARG A 115 -5.81 11.17 12.23
C ARG A 115 -6.19 10.12 11.18
N VAL A 116 -7.25 9.35 11.40
CA VAL A 116 -7.77 8.42 10.38
C VAL A 116 -8.74 9.18 9.47
N MET A 117 -8.46 9.16 8.18
CA MET A 117 -9.24 9.83 7.14
C MET A 117 -10.13 8.81 6.41
N PRO A 118 -11.47 8.87 6.56
CA PRO A 118 -12.37 8.04 5.77
C PRO A 118 -12.28 8.37 4.29
N VAL A 119 -12.17 7.32 3.47
CA VAL A 119 -12.44 7.40 2.04
C VAL A 119 -13.84 6.83 1.79
N ASP A 120 -14.73 7.66 1.22
CA ASP A 120 -16.04 7.21 0.75
C ASP A 120 -15.89 6.36 -0.52
N ASP A 121 -16.89 5.52 -0.82
CA ASP A 121 -16.83 4.51 -1.90
C ASP A 121 -16.56 5.07 -3.31
N GLY A 122 -16.76 6.38 -3.53
CA GLY A 122 -16.42 7.05 -4.80
C GLY A 122 -14.93 7.25 -5.03
N GLY A 123 -14.08 6.93 -4.04
CA GLY A 123 -12.66 7.28 -4.06
C GLY A 123 -12.42 8.75 -3.74
N THR A 124 -11.18 9.20 -3.92
CA THR A 124 -10.83 10.61 -3.68
C THR A 124 -9.57 11.01 -4.45
N LYS A 125 -9.28 12.30 -4.45
CA LYS A 125 -8.02 12.88 -4.93
C LYS A 125 -7.21 13.30 -3.71
N LEU A 126 -5.97 12.82 -3.63
CA LEU A 126 -5.07 13.09 -2.53
C LEU A 126 -3.92 13.98 -3.01
N LYS A 127 -3.84 15.19 -2.47
CA LYS A 127 -2.71 16.08 -2.75
C LYS A 127 -1.48 15.62 -1.97
N LEU A 128 -0.34 15.52 -2.65
CA LEU A 128 0.98 15.33 -2.06
C LEU A 128 1.85 16.50 -2.53
N GLY A 129 2.43 17.27 -1.63
CA GLY A 129 3.03 18.57 -1.95
C GLY A 129 2.02 19.58 -2.52
N GLU A 130 2.53 20.60 -3.22
CA GLU A 130 1.72 21.67 -3.80
C GLU A 130 1.13 21.31 -5.17
N ASP A 131 1.84 20.50 -5.96
CA ASP A 131 1.57 20.26 -7.39
C ASP A 131 1.38 18.78 -7.76
N CYS A 132 1.45 17.82 -6.82
CA CYS A 132 1.16 16.41 -7.10
C CYS A 132 -0.21 15.99 -6.56
N GLU A 133 -0.95 15.24 -7.37
CA GLU A 133 -2.26 14.67 -7.03
C GLU A 133 -2.24 13.17 -7.33
N LEU A 134 -2.51 12.36 -6.31
CA LEU A 134 -2.71 10.92 -6.42
C LEU A 134 -4.21 10.62 -6.47
N LEU A 135 -4.61 9.66 -7.29
CA LEU A 135 -6.00 9.23 -7.40
C LEU A 135 -6.22 7.98 -6.56
N ILE A 136 -7.10 8.06 -5.56
CA ILE A 136 -7.57 6.92 -4.78
C ILE A 136 -8.80 6.37 -5.47
N LEU A 137 -8.65 5.23 -6.13
CA LEU A 137 -9.65 4.65 -7.05
C LEU A 137 -10.38 3.47 -6.39
N PRO A 138 -11.72 3.39 -6.51
CA PRO A 138 -12.47 2.27 -5.95
C PRO A 138 -12.09 0.96 -6.63
N ALA A 139 -11.84 -0.07 -5.82
CA ALA A 139 -11.54 -1.43 -6.25
C ALA A 139 -12.26 -2.46 -5.36
N HIS A 140 -13.47 -2.11 -4.94
CA HIS A 140 -14.30 -2.94 -4.06
C HIS A 140 -14.48 -4.35 -4.60
N PHE A 141 -14.48 -5.32 -3.68
CA PHE A 141 -14.57 -6.76 -3.93
C PHE A 141 -13.38 -7.37 -4.67
N LEU A 142 -12.25 -6.67 -4.74
CA LEU A 142 -10.97 -7.16 -5.27
C LEU A 142 -9.85 -7.22 -4.22
N HIS A 143 -9.93 -8.01 -3.15
CA HIS A 143 -11.05 -8.90 -2.75
C HIS A 143 -11.95 -8.30 -1.68
N SER A 144 -11.45 -7.33 -0.92
CA SER A 144 -12.17 -6.72 0.21
C SER A 144 -13.35 -5.85 -0.25
N PRO A 145 -14.50 -5.86 0.46
CA PRO A 145 -15.64 -5.01 0.12
C PRO A 145 -15.35 -3.50 0.25
N GLY A 146 -14.36 -3.12 1.06
CA GLY A 146 -13.85 -1.74 1.14
C GLY A 146 -12.40 -1.73 0.68
N ASN A 147 -12.18 -1.65 -0.63
CA ASN A 147 -10.84 -1.74 -1.21
C ASN A 147 -10.59 -0.60 -2.20
N PHE A 148 -9.39 -0.05 -2.17
CA PHE A 148 -8.94 1.04 -3.03
C PHE A 148 -7.57 0.75 -3.64
N GLN A 149 -7.33 1.36 -4.80
CA GLN A 149 -6.04 1.40 -5.48
C GLN A 149 -5.54 2.84 -5.52
N VAL A 150 -4.24 3.02 -5.72
CA VAL A 150 -3.65 4.35 -5.93
C VAL A 150 -3.13 4.43 -7.35
N TYR A 151 -3.60 5.40 -8.13
CA TYR A 151 -2.96 5.77 -9.38
C TYR A 151 -2.16 7.04 -9.17
N ASP A 152 -0.87 6.99 -9.49
CA ASP A 152 0.01 8.15 -9.56
C ASP A 152 0.15 8.61 -11.01
N PRO A 153 -0.48 9.73 -11.41
CA PRO A 153 -0.39 10.25 -12.77
C PRO A 153 1.02 10.68 -13.19
N ARG A 154 1.90 10.99 -12.23
CA ARG A 154 3.25 11.49 -12.53
C ARG A 154 4.19 10.35 -12.92
N SER A 155 4.23 9.26 -12.15
CA SER A 155 4.96 8.05 -12.54
C SER A 155 4.22 7.18 -13.55
N LYS A 156 2.90 7.37 -13.70
CA LYS A 156 1.99 6.49 -14.47
C LYS A 156 1.90 5.07 -13.90
N ILE A 157 2.12 4.93 -12.60
CA ILE A 157 2.05 3.65 -11.89
C ILE A 157 0.68 3.52 -11.21
N LEU A 158 0.07 2.34 -11.34
CA LEU A 158 -1.10 1.92 -10.57
C LEU A 158 -0.63 0.95 -9.47
N PHE A 159 -0.80 1.34 -8.22
CA PHE A 159 -0.62 0.48 -7.05
C PHE A 159 -1.94 -0.25 -6.80
N SER A 160 -1.98 -1.50 -7.25
CA SER A 160 -3.22 -2.26 -7.44
C SER A 160 -3.70 -3.05 -6.22
N GLY A 161 -2.96 -3.01 -5.10
CA GLY A 161 -3.21 -3.84 -3.93
C GLY A 161 -3.11 -5.32 -4.31
N ASP A 162 -4.08 -6.13 -3.91
CA ASP A 162 -4.11 -7.57 -4.20
C ASP A 162 -4.40 -7.93 -5.66
N LEU A 163 -4.94 -6.99 -6.45
CA LEU A 163 -5.11 -7.22 -7.87
C LEU A 163 -3.72 -7.29 -8.51
N GLY A 164 -3.37 -8.42 -9.11
CA GLY A 164 -2.02 -8.66 -9.62
C GLY A 164 -1.16 -9.53 -8.70
N ALA A 165 -1.60 -9.84 -7.48
CA ALA A 165 -0.84 -10.67 -6.55
C ALA A 165 -0.44 -12.04 -7.14
N SER A 166 0.85 -12.35 -7.03
CA SER A 166 1.47 -13.57 -7.53
C SER A 166 2.34 -14.19 -6.45
N LEU A 167 2.36 -15.52 -6.39
CA LEU A 167 3.04 -16.27 -5.34
C LEU A 167 4.02 -17.28 -5.95
N GLY A 168 5.28 -17.24 -5.51
CA GLY A 168 6.30 -18.26 -5.83
C GLY A 168 7.16 -17.96 -7.06
N GLN A 169 7.05 -16.76 -7.64
CA GLN A 169 8.04 -16.22 -8.56
C GLN A 169 9.30 -15.74 -7.82
N ASP A 170 10.44 -15.75 -8.51
CA ASP A 170 11.76 -15.31 -8.02
C ASP A 170 12.28 -14.05 -8.73
N TYR A 171 11.37 -13.31 -9.37
CA TYR A 171 11.66 -12.08 -10.11
C TYR A 171 10.73 -10.94 -9.70
N THR A 172 11.25 -9.71 -9.80
CA THR A 172 10.52 -8.47 -9.49
C THR A 172 9.63 -8.01 -10.65
N TYR A 173 10.12 -8.10 -11.89
CA TYR A 173 9.44 -7.56 -13.07
C TYR A 173 8.89 -8.66 -13.98
N VAL A 174 7.63 -8.51 -14.40
CA VAL A 174 6.97 -9.44 -15.31
C VAL A 174 7.26 -9.05 -16.77
N GLU A 175 8.17 -9.77 -17.43
CA GLU A 175 8.45 -9.56 -18.86
C GLU A 175 7.53 -10.38 -19.79
N ASP A 176 7.17 -11.60 -19.37
CA ASP A 176 6.21 -12.46 -20.08
C ASP A 176 4.98 -12.72 -19.20
N PHE A 177 3.91 -11.97 -19.48
CA PHE A 177 2.66 -12.10 -18.75
C PHE A 177 2.04 -13.50 -18.88
N LYS A 178 2.15 -14.16 -20.04
CA LYS A 178 1.56 -15.49 -20.23
C LYS A 178 2.26 -16.52 -19.35
N ALA A 179 3.58 -16.44 -19.24
CA ALA A 179 4.36 -17.29 -18.35
C ALA A 179 4.09 -16.98 -16.86
N HIS A 180 3.70 -15.74 -16.54
CA HIS A 180 3.43 -15.29 -15.17
C HIS A 180 2.05 -15.73 -14.61
N ILE A 181 1.04 -15.91 -15.46
CA ILE A 181 -0.35 -16.25 -15.05
C ILE A 181 -0.41 -17.40 -14.04
N LYS A 182 0.46 -18.42 -14.18
CA LYS A 182 0.51 -19.58 -13.28
C LYS A 182 0.74 -19.22 -11.81
N TYR A 183 1.40 -18.10 -11.51
CA TYR A 183 1.66 -17.61 -10.15
C TYR A 183 0.49 -16.80 -9.59
N MET A 184 -0.39 -16.27 -10.45
CA MET A 184 -1.53 -15.43 -10.07
C MET A 184 -2.83 -16.23 -9.93
N GLU A 185 -3.03 -17.22 -10.80
CA GLU A 185 -4.34 -17.85 -11.05
C GLU A 185 -4.97 -18.43 -9.78
N GLY A 186 -4.19 -19.16 -8.98
CA GLY A 186 -4.69 -19.80 -7.76
C GLY A 186 -5.24 -18.79 -6.75
N PHE A 187 -4.53 -17.68 -6.54
CA PHE A 187 -4.96 -16.60 -5.67
C PHE A 187 -6.20 -15.90 -6.24
N HIS A 188 -6.13 -15.47 -7.50
CA HIS A 188 -7.18 -14.67 -8.12
C HIS A 188 -8.52 -15.42 -8.22
N ARG A 189 -8.50 -16.71 -8.60
CA ARG A 189 -9.72 -17.54 -8.66
C ARG A 189 -10.36 -17.76 -7.30
N LYS A 190 -9.58 -17.71 -6.22
CA LYS A 190 -10.04 -18.04 -4.87
C LYS A 190 -10.50 -16.80 -4.09
N PHE A 191 -9.76 -15.70 -4.20
CA PHE A 191 -9.96 -14.50 -3.40
C PHE A 191 -10.78 -13.44 -4.12
N LEU A 192 -10.57 -13.22 -5.42
CA LEU A 192 -11.31 -12.20 -6.12
C LEU A 192 -12.73 -12.69 -6.41
N LYS A 193 -13.74 -11.94 -5.96
CA LYS A 193 -15.14 -12.17 -6.31
C LYS A 193 -15.40 -11.65 -7.72
N LEU A 194 -14.73 -12.25 -8.69
CA LEU A 194 -14.95 -12.01 -10.10
C LEU A 194 -15.88 -13.11 -10.62
N ALA A 195 -17.19 -12.87 -10.52
CA ALA A 195 -18.07 -13.41 -11.54
C ALA A 195 -17.69 -12.71 -12.85
N GLN A 196 -16.83 -13.36 -13.66
CA GLN A 196 -16.41 -12.95 -15.01
C GLN A 196 -15.44 -11.75 -15.13
N LEU A 197 -14.19 -11.93 -14.70
CA LEU A 197 -13.03 -11.39 -15.43
C LEU A 197 -11.94 -12.46 -15.46
N LEU A 198 -12.13 -13.43 -16.34
CA LEU A 198 -11.03 -14.10 -17.00
C LEU A 198 -11.30 -13.88 -18.49
N LEU A 199 -10.29 -13.30 -19.14
CA LEU A 199 -10.08 -13.08 -20.58
C LEU A 199 -11.05 -13.83 -21.51
#